data_AF-A0A958KLM7-F1
#
_entry.id   AF-A0A958KLM7-F1
#
_cell.length_a   1.000
_cell.length_b   1.000
_cell.length_c   1.000
_cell.angle_alpha   90.00
_cell.angle_beta   90.00
_cell.angle_gamma   90.00
#
_symmetry.space_group_name_H-M   'P 1'
#
loop_
_entity.id
_entity.type
_entity.pdbx_description
1 polymer ?
#
loop_
_entity_poly.entity_id
_entity_poly.type
_entity_poly.pdbx_seq_one_letter_code
_entity_poly.pdbx_strand_id
1 'polypeptide(L)'
;MFNRLSPGLTRKLSSTVLIGLLVLICADTTLAADKKKGKKDEAESAAMDEKKSTALYRCEADVFYVWKRTPRLKTKIDTMGKTVPDEPPLDAELLKPIEVFFSRPGETAESEAVAGHKLDAQLPQVLSEARALCERRHQSESRCVLARMKAVGKDYRMLDFQARKQFLDTVSEDCRLSVGVCMDAKVGKTECEAKAMNSAATPDGQAEETGKESKKKKK
;
A
#
# COMPACT_ATOMS: atom_id res chain seq x y z
N MET A 1 -49.21 13.59 -40.58
CA MET A 1 -49.92 14.47 -39.61
C MET A 1 -49.04 14.64 -38.38
N PHE A 2 -49.13 15.82 -37.78
CA PHE A 2 -48.13 16.53 -36.97
C PHE A 2 -47.59 15.86 -35.68
N ASN A 3 -46.27 15.95 -35.54
CA ASN A 3 -45.49 16.43 -34.38
C ASN A 3 -45.99 16.17 -32.95
N ARG A 4 -45.17 15.46 -32.16
CA ARG A 4 -44.77 15.91 -30.80
C ARG A 4 -43.33 15.53 -30.49
N LEU A 5 -42.44 16.49 -30.73
CA LEU A 5 -41.13 16.62 -30.10
C LEU A 5 -41.35 17.09 -28.65
N SER A 6 -40.80 16.37 -27.67
CA SER A 6 -40.67 16.88 -26.30
C SER A 6 -39.33 17.61 -26.16
N PRO A 7 -39.32 18.91 -25.81
CA PRO A 7 -38.10 19.67 -25.58
C PRO A 7 -37.65 19.61 -24.11
N GLY A 8 -36.33 19.63 -23.92
CA GLY A 8 -35.68 20.48 -22.92
C GLY A 8 -35.79 20.09 -21.45
N LEU A 9 -34.79 19.35 -20.97
CA LEU A 9 -34.33 19.49 -19.58
C LEU A 9 -32.86 19.95 -19.59
N THR A 10 -32.68 21.25 -19.85
CA THR A 10 -31.41 21.96 -19.71
C THR A 10 -31.07 22.07 -18.22
N ARG A 11 -30.16 21.21 -17.74
CA ARG A 11 -29.52 21.40 -16.43
C ARG A 11 -28.65 22.66 -16.50
N LYS A 12 -29.13 23.74 -15.88
CA LYS A 12 -28.31 24.92 -15.56
C LYS A 12 -27.15 24.46 -14.67
N LEU A 13 -25.94 24.47 -15.22
CA LEU A 13 -24.69 24.44 -14.45
C LEU A 13 -24.62 25.74 -13.66
N SER A 14 -24.90 25.69 -12.36
CA SER A 14 -24.63 26.81 -11.47
C SER A 14 -23.12 26.85 -11.23
N SER A 15 -22.45 27.64 -12.06
CA SER A 15 -21.07 28.05 -11.92
C SER A 15 -21.02 29.19 -10.89
N THR A 16 -20.81 28.84 -9.63
CA THR A 16 -20.49 29.71 -8.49
C THR A 16 -20.41 28.72 -7.32
N VAL A 17 -19.26 28.45 -6.72
CA VAL A 17 -18.58 29.35 -5.79
C VAL A 17 -17.11 28.93 -5.72
N LEU A 18 -16.23 29.73 -6.34
CA LEU A 18 -14.86 29.92 -5.86
C LEU A 18 -14.98 30.66 -4.52
N ILE A 19 -14.81 29.96 -3.39
CA ILE A 19 -14.42 30.60 -2.13
C ILE A 19 -13.10 29.97 -1.74
N GLY A 20 -12.09 30.83 -1.73
CA GLY A 20 -10.71 30.46 -1.46
C GLY A 20 -10.53 29.95 -0.04
N LEU A 21 -9.63 28.97 0.08
CA LEU A 21 -8.93 28.68 1.30
C LEU A 21 -7.46 29.07 1.06
N LEU A 22 -7.20 30.38 1.06
CA LEU A 22 -5.87 30.92 1.28
C LEU A 22 -5.68 31.06 2.79
N VAL A 23 -4.57 30.47 3.26
CA VAL A 23 -3.75 30.92 4.40
C VAL A 23 -4.39 30.83 5.79
N LEU A 24 -3.88 29.90 6.60
CA LEU A 24 -3.31 30.25 7.91
C LEU A 24 -2.23 29.23 8.27
N ILE A 25 -1.00 29.53 7.84
CA ILE A 25 0.22 28.98 8.43
C ILE A 25 0.40 29.78 9.73
N CYS A 26 0.03 29.20 10.87
CA CYS A 26 0.49 29.70 12.16
C CYS A 26 1.70 28.87 12.58
N ALA A 27 2.83 29.56 12.64
CA ALA A 27 4.08 29.11 13.19
C ALA A 27 3.95 28.88 14.70
N ASP A 28 4.36 27.70 15.18
CA ASP A 28 4.73 27.49 16.58
C ASP A 28 6.22 27.17 16.65
N THR A 29 7.04 28.21 16.46
CA THR A 29 8.44 28.23 16.88
C THR A 29 8.52 28.98 18.20
N THR A 30 8.42 28.26 19.32
CA THR A 30 8.88 28.76 20.62
C THR A 30 10.16 28.02 20.98
N LEU A 31 11.26 28.56 20.46
CA LEU A 31 12.62 28.15 20.79
C LEU A 31 13.03 28.94 22.05
N ALA A 32 12.97 28.28 23.21
CA ALA A 32 13.44 28.83 24.46
C ALA A 32 14.97 28.86 24.48
N ALA A 33 15.52 30.06 24.43
CA ALA A 33 16.90 30.36 24.81
C ALA A 33 16.98 30.48 26.33
N ASP A 34 17.84 29.69 26.99
CA ASP A 34 18.77 30.17 28.02
C ASP A 34 19.63 29.01 28.56
N LYS A 35 20.95 29.06 28.36
CA LYS A 35 21.94 28.92 29.44
C LYS A 35 23.39 29.02 28.93
N LYS A 36 24.00 30.14 29.31
CA LYS A 36 25.35 30.28 29.89
C LYS A 36 26.56 29.70 29.15
N LYS A 37 27.15 30.59 28.36
CA LYS A 37 28.57 30.99 28.31
C LYS A 37 29.46 30.49 29.47
N GLY A 38 30.62 29.87 29.14
CA GLY A 38 31.80 29.93 30.00
C GLY A 38 32.93 28.92 29.74
N LYS A 39 34.02 29.41 29.09
CA LYS A 39 35.45 29.01 29.17
C LYS A 39 35.87 27.63 28.62
N LYS A 40 37.09 27.41 28.12
CA LYS A 40 38.21 28.20 27.53
C LYS A 40 39.32 27.16 27.26
N ASP A 41 39.82 27.17 26.02
CA ASP A 41 41.14 26.81 25.48
C ASP A 41 41.85 25.47 25.81
N GLU A 42 42.27 24.87 24.68
CA GLU A 42 43.56 24.21 24.39
C GLU A 42 43.99 22.96 25.19
N ALA A 43 44.03 21.82 24.49
CA ALA A 43 45.31 21.22 24.10
C ALA A 43 45.11 20.16 23.01
N GLU A 44 45.72 20.45 21.88
CA GLU A 44 46.15 19.59 20.79
C GLU A 44 46.86 18.31 21.30
N SER A 45 46.43 17.16 20.79
CA SER A 45 47.23 15.93 20.79
C SER A 45 46.81 15.08 19.60
N ALA A 46 47.70 15.05 18.61
CA ALA A 46 47.64 14.30 17.39
C ALA A 46 47.76 12.77 17.60
N ALA A 47 47.38 12.05 16.53
CA ALA A 47 47.64 10.63 16.23
C ALA A 47 46.76 9.61 16.99
N MET A 48 46.06 8.67 16.36
CA MET A 48 46.32 8.00 15.09
C MET A 48 45.05 7.78 14.27
N ASP A 49 45.17 8.11 12.98
CA ASP A 49 44.26 7.74 11.89
C ASP A 49 44.44 6.24 11.60
N GLU A 50 44.04 5.39 12.55
CA GLU A 50 43.83 3.98 12.25
C GLU A 50 42.48 3.91 11.55
N LYS A 51 42.55 3.87 10.21
CA LYS A 51 41.43 3.66 9.28
C LYS A 51 40.87 2.24 9.47
N LYS A 52 40.41 1.95 10.69
CA LYS A 52 39.75 0.72 11.07
C LYS A 52 38.42 0.76 10.35
N SER A 53 38.35 0.03 9.24
CA SER A 53 37.12 -0.24 8.50
C SER A 53 36.04 -0.64 9.51
N THR A 54 35.20 0.30 9.92
CA THR A 54 34.11 0.05 10.85
C THR A 54 33.12 -0.82 10.08
N ALA A 55 33.02 -2.10 10.47
CA ALA A 55 32.02 -2.98 9.89
C ALA A 55 30.64 -2.33 10.07
N LEU A 56 29.89 -2.17 8.98
CA LEU A 56 28.54 -1.64 9.04
C LEU A 56 27.58 -2.80 9.21
N TYR A 57 26.68 -2.72 10.18
CA TYR A 57 25.61 -3.68 10.35
C TYR A 57 24.39 -3.22 9.56
N ARG A 58 23.73 -4.14 8.88
CA ARG A 58 22.43 -3.94 8.23
C ARG A 58 21.41 -4.84 8.91
N CYS A 59 20.38 -4.24 9.48
CA CYS A 59 19.25 -4.97 10.05
C CYS A 59 18.03 -4.78 9.15
N GLU A 60 17.35 -5.86 8.82
CA GLU A 60 16.11 -5.87 8.03
C GLU A 60 15.03 -6.67 8.74
N ALA A 61 13.77 -6.34 8.53
CA ALA A 61 12.65 -7.12 9.05
C ALA A 61 11.55 -7.24 7.99
N ASP A 62 11.00 -8.44 7.83
CA ASP A 62 9.84 -8.64 6.97
C ASP A 62 8.58 -8.14 7.66
N VAL A 63 7.77 -7.34 6.97
CA VAL A 63 6.47 -6.86 7.46
C VAL A 63 5.36 -7.52 6.65
N PHE A 64 4.39 -8.07 7.37
CA PHE A 64 3.21 -8.72 6.79
C PHE A 64 1.94 -8.04 7.29
N TYR A 65 0.91 -7.98 6.44
CA TYR A 65 -0.44 -7.72 6.91
C TYR A 65 -1.26 -9.00 6.87
N VAL A 66 -2.19 -9.12 7.83
CA VAL A 66 -3.06 -10.28 7.96
C VAL A 66 -4.50 -9.86 7.77
N TRP A 67 -5.28 -10.65 7.05
CA TRP A 67 -6.71 -10.43 6.91
C TRP A 67 -7.47 -11.74 6.88
N LYS A 68 -8.74 -11.69 7.29
CA LYS A 68 -9.64 -12.85 7.26
C LYS A 68 -10.87 -12.52 6.42
N ARG A 69 -11.35 -13.48 5.65
CA ARG A 69 -12.59 -13.32 4.88
C ARG A 69 -13.77 -13.18 5.84
N THR A 70 -14.73 -12.33 5.49
CA THR A 70 -15.97 -12.22 6.25
C THR A 70 -17.03 -13.07 5.57
N PRO A 71 -17.46 -14.20 6.16
CA PRO A 71 -18.55 -14.98 5.58
C PRO A 71 -19.80 -14.11 5.54
N ARG A 72 -20.34 -13.89 4.34
CA ARG A 72 -21.67 -13.31 4.17
C ARG A 72 -22.67 -14.45 4.32
N LEU A 73 -23.43 -14.43 5.41
CA LEU A 73 -24.64 -15.25 5.49
C LEU A 73 -25.64 -14.66 4.50
N LYS A 74 -25.69 -15.20 3.27
CA LYS A 74 -26.87 -14.98 2.44
C LYS A 74 -28.02 -15.64 3.16
N THR A 75 -29.00 -14.87 3.54
CA THR A 75 -30.21 -15.39 4.16
C THR A 75 -31.38 -15.20 3.22
N LYS A 76 -32.08 -16.29 2.90
CA LYS A 76 -33.39 -16.22 2.25
C LYS A 76 -34.47 -16.18 3.31
N ILE A 77 -35.56 -15.49 3.01
CA ILE A 77 -36.78 -15.59 3.79
C ILE A 77 -37.53 -16.80 3.22
N ASP A 78 -37.77 -17.82 4.04
CA ASP A 78 -38.53 -19.00 3.66
C ASP A 78 -40.01 -18.65 3.45
N THR A 79 -40.79 -19.61 2.95
CA THR A 79 -42.24 -19.44 2.73
C THR A 79 -43.03 -19.17 4.01
N MET A 80 -42.41 -19.34 5.19
CA MET A 80 -42.99 -19.05 6.50
C MET A 80 -42.51 -17.71 7.08
N GLY A 81 -41.76 -16.90 6.32
CA GLY A 81 -41.23 -15.63 6.79
C GLY A 81 -39.98 -15.74 7.66
N LYS A 82 -39.35 -16.92 7.79
CA LYS A 82 -38.13 -17.12 8.59
C LYS A 82 -36.88 -16.99 7.74
N THR A 83 -35.87 -16.36 8.32
CA THR A 83 -34.56 -16.14 7.72
C THR A 83 -33.72 -17.41 7.79
N VAL A 84 -33.54 -18.10 6.66
CA VAL A 84 -32.74 -19.33 6.53
C VAL A 84 -31.47 -19.04 5.72
N PRO A 85 -30.28 -19.52 6.14
CA PRO A 85 -29.07 -19.44 5.32
C PRO A 85 -29.29 -20.12 3.97
N ASP A 86 -29.00 -19.38 2.90
CA ASP A 86 -29.19 -19.82 1.51
C ASP A 86 -28.03 -20.67 0.99
N GLU A 87 -26.83 -20.41 1.51
CA GLU A 87 -25.60 -21.05 1.04
C GLU A 87 -25.08 -22.05 2.08
N PRO A 88 -24.49 -23.17 1.61
CA PRO A 88 -23.79 -24.10 2.49
C PRO A 88 -22.66 -23.38 3.23
N PRO A 89 -22.33 -23.82 4.45
CA PRO A 89 -21.26 -23.20 5.23
C PRO A 89 -19.97 -23.17 4.41
N LEU A 90 -19.33 -21.99 4.35
CA LEU A 90 -18.01 -21.84 3.72
C LEU A 90 -17.04 -22.84 4.35
N ASP A 91 -16.17 -23.42 3.54
CA ASP A 91 -15.09 -24.28 4.00
C ASP A 91 -14.30 -23.55 5.10
N ALA A 92 -14.11 -24.22 6.25
CA ALA A 92 -13.36 -23.70 7.39
C ALA A 92 -11.93 -23.31 7.00
N GLU A 93 -11.35 -23.95 5.97
CA GLU A 93 -10.04 -23.59 5.43
C GLU A 93 -10.03 -22.17 4.82
N LEU A 94 -11.12 -21.76 4.15
CA LEU A 94 -11.24 -20.44 3.54
C LEU A 94 -11.43 -19.31 4.56
N LEU A 95 -11.75 -19.67 5.81
CA LEU A 95 -11.91 -18.73 6.92
C LEU A 95 -10.60 -18.50 7.69
N LYS A 96 -9.55 -19.28 7.41
CA LYS A 96 -8.23 -19.08 8.03
C LYS A 96 -7.69 -17.70 7.65
N PRO A 97 -7.04 -16.98 8.60
CA PRO A 97 -6.37 -15.73 8.29
C PRO A 97 -5.32 -15.93 7.20
N ILE A 98 -5.30 -15.01 6.24
CA ILE A 98 -4.36 -14.98 5.13
C ILE A 98 -3.31 -13.92 5.45
N GLU A 99 -2.05 -14.35 5.42
CA GLU A 99 -0.88 -13.50 5.64
C GLU A 99 -0.27 -13.09 4.29
N VAL A 100 0.03 -11.81 4.13
CA VAL A 100 0.55 -11.25 2.87
C VAL A 100 1.77 -10.39 3.17
N PHE A 101 2.87 -10.65 2.45
CA PHE A 101 4.07 -9.84 2.52
C PHE A 101 3.80 -8.41 2.03
N PHE A 102 4.25 -7.42 2.78
CA PHE A 102 4.11 -6.00 2.46
C PHE A 102 5.43 -5.39 2.01
N SER A 103 6.43 -5.41 2.88
CA SER A 103 7.73 -4.79 2.63
C SER A 103 8.80 -5.34 3.57
N ARG A 104 10.06 -5.05 3.25
CA ARG A 104 11.23 -5.35 4.09
C ARG A 104 11.99 -4.06 4.38
N PRO A 105 11.57 -3.25 5.38
CA PRO A 105 12.37 -2.12 5.84
C PRO A 105 13.72 -2.59 6.36
N GLY A 106 14.74 -1.76 6.17
CA GLY A 106 16.09 -2.07 6.62
C GLY A 106 16.90 -0.81 6.90
N GLU A 107 17.72 -0.89 7.94
CA GLU A 107 18.55 0.20 8.43
C GLU A 107 20.01 -0.23 8.58
N THR A 108 20.92 0.72 8.38
CA THR A 108 22.36 0.48 8.49
C THR A 108 23.00 1.36 9.55
N ALA A 109 23.88 0.80 10.38
CA ALA A 109 24.62 1.55 11.38
C ALA A 109 25.98 0.92 11.71
N GLU A 110 26.77 1.61 12.54
CA GLU A 110 28.11 1.17 12.98
C GLU A 110 28.08 -0.01 13.95
N SER A 111 26.93 -0.29 14.56
CA SER A 111 26.72 -1.43 15.44
C SER A 111 25.33 -2.03 15.23
N GLU A 112 25.21 -3.33 15.48
CA GLU A 112 23.94 -4.07 15.42
C GLU A 112 22.87 -3.43 16.31
N ALA A 113 23.24 -3.06 17.54
CA ALA A 113 22.32 -2.43 18.48
C ALA A 113 21.75 -1.10 17.96
N VAL A 114 22.57 -0.28 17.29
CA VAL A 114 22.12 1.01 16.73
C VAL A 114 21.27 0.78 15.47
N ALA A 115 21.64 -0.17 14.61
CA ALA A 115 20.86 -0.52 13.42
C ALA A 115 19.48 -1.08 13.82
N GLY A 116 19.44 -1.98 14.80
CA GLY A 116 18.21 -2.53 15.37
C GLY A 116 17.31 -1.46 15.97
N HIS A 117 17.85 -0.57 16.81
CA HIS A 117 17.06 0.51 17.39
C HIS A 117 16.48 1.47 16.34
N LYS A 118 17.23 1.77 15.26
CA LYS A 118 16.72 2.58 14.15
C LYS A 118 15.60 1.87 13.39
N LEU A 119 15.77 0.58 13.12
CA LEU A 119 14.73 -0.25 12.50
C LEU A 119 13.47 -0.27 13.36
N ASP A 120 13.61 -0.51 14.67
CA ASP A 120 12.49 -0.53 15.63
C ASP A 120 11.73 0.79 15.68
N ALA A 121 12.43 1.93 15.55
CA ALA A 121 11.80 3.24 15.48
C ALA A 121 10.96 3.44 14.19
N GLN A 122 11.30 2.76 13.09
CA GLN A 122 10.58 2.85 11.82
C GLN A 122 9.40 1.88 11.72
N LEU A 123 9.47 0.71 12.38
CA LEU A 123 8.46 -0.34 12.29
C LEU A 123 7.02 0.15 12.56
N PRO A 124 6.72 1.01 13.55
CA PRO A 124 5.35 1.48 13.79
C PRO A 124 4.72 2.18 12.58
N GLN A 125 5.49 2.98 11.84
CA GLN A 125 5.00 3.64 10.64
C GLN A 125 4.73 2.61 9.54
N VAL A 126 5.66 1.70 9.29
CA VAL A 126 5.53 0.66 8.25
C VAL A 126 4.34 -0.26 8.56
N LEU A 127 4.13 -0.63 9.82
CA LEU A 127 2.97 -1.43 10.26
C LEU A 127 1.64 -0.69 10.04
N SER A 128 1.61 0.61 10.32
CA SER A 128 0.44 1.46 10.06
C SER A 128 0.11 1.52 8.56
N GLU A 129 1.14 1.69 7.71
CA GLU A 129 0.99 1.69 6.25
C GLU A 129 0.53 0.33 5.72
N ALA A 130 1.07 -0.78 6.24
CA ALA A 130 0.67 -2.14 5.89
C ALA A 130 -0.81 -2.37 6.23
N ARG A 131 -1.26 -1.95 7.41
CA ARG A 131 -2.67 -2.02 7.82
C ARG A 131 -3.56 -1.17 6.92
N ALA A 132 -3.19 0.08 6.66
CA ALA A 132 -3.95 0.98 5.81
C ALA A 132 -4.07 0.44 4.37
N LEU A 133 -3.03 -0.23 3.84
CA LEU A 133 -3.10 -0.91 2.56
C LEU A 133 -4.07 -2.09 2.61
N CYS A 134 -3.98 -2.92 3.65
CA CYS A 134 -4.90 -4.03 3.87
C CYS A 134 -6.36 -3.54 3.84
N GLU A 135 -6.70 -2.52 4.65
CA GLU A 135 -8.06 -2.01 4.77
C GLU A 135 -8.58 -1.50 3.43
N ARG A 136 -7.72 -0.81 2.67
CA ARG A 136 -8.05 -0.32 1.32
C ARG A 136 -8.39 -1.44 0.34
N ARG A 137 -7.69 -2.57 0.44
CA ARG A 137 -7.84 -3.72 -0.47
C ARG A 137 -8.98 -4.64 -0.07
N HIS A 138 -9.13 -4.91 1.23
CA HIS A 138 -9.95 -6.02 1.71
C HIS A 138 -11.20 -5.59 2.48
N GLN A 139 -11.29 -4.39 3.07
CA GLN A 139 -12.48 -4.02 3.85
C GLN A 139 -13.58 -3.35 3.01
N SER A 140 -13.33 -2.99 1.75
CA SER A 140 -14.30 -2.25 0.92
C SER A 140 -14.55 -2.91 -0.43
N GLU A 141 -15.71 -3.55 -0.54
CA GLU A 141 -16.20 -4.16 -1.79
C GLU A 141 -16.26 -3.15 -2.92
N SER A 142 -16.83 -1.97 -2.65
CA SER A 142 -16.97 -0.90 -3.65
C SER A 142 -15.62 -0.41 -4.16
N ARG A 143 -14.59 -0.34 -3.30
CA ARG A 143 -13.22 -0.02 -3.73
C ARG A 143 -12.62 -1.11 -4.61
N CYS A 144 -12.86 -2.38 -4.28
CA CYS A 144 -12.44 -3.50 -5.13
C CYS A 144 -13.11 -3.40 -6.52
N VAL A 145 -14.42 -3.22 -6.57
CA VAL A 145 -15.17 -3.09 -7.83
C VAL A 145 -14.64 -1.90 -8.63
N LEU A 146 -14.49 -0.74 -7.99
CA LEU A 146 -13.97 0.46 -8.65
C LEU A 146 -12.56 0.24 -9.21
N ALA A 147 -11.67 -0.41 -8.47
CA ALA A 147 -10.31 -0.72 -8.92
C ALA A 147 -10.31 -1.65 -10.15
N ARG A 148 -11.13 -2.70 -10.14
CA ARG A 148 -11.31 -3.61 -11.29
C ARG A 148 -11.88 -2.87 -12.50
N MET A 149 -12.94 -2.08 -12.30
CA MET A 149 -13.56 -1.28 -13.36
C MET A 149 -12.61 -0.24 -13.95
N LYS A 150 -11.73 0.36 -13.13
CA LYS A 150 -10.71 1.30 -13.61
C LYS A 150 -9.66 0.61 -14.48
N ALA A 151 -9.27 -0.62 -14.14
CA ALA A 151 -8.29 -1.39 -14.90
C ALA A 151 -8.81 -1.78 -16.30
N VAL A 152 -10.10 -2.12 -16.43
CA VAL A 152 -10.71 -2.55 -17.69
C VAL A 152 -11.53 -1.45 -18.40
N GLY A 153 -11.45 -0.20 -17.92
CA GLY A 153 -12.45 0.82 -18.24
C GLY A 153 -12.60 1.18 -19.72
N LYS A 154 -11.54 0.99 -20.53
CA LYS A 154 -11.60 1.19 -21.99
C LYS A 154 -12.33 0.04 -22.68
N ASP A 155 -11.99 -1.19 -22.34
CA ASP A 155 -12.54 -2.40 -22.95
C ASP A 155 -14.01 -2.62 -22.54
N TYR A 156 -14.35 -2.30 -21.29
CA TYR A 156 -15.72 -2.39 -20.78
C TYR A 156 -16.73 -1.58 -21.61
N ARG A 157 -16.31 -0.43 -22.17
CA ARG A 157 -17.17 0.41 -23.02
C ARG A 157 -17.42 -0.20 -24.40
N MET A 158 -16.60 -1.13 -24.84
CA MET A 158 -16.77 -1.79 -26.14
C MET A 158 -17.69 -3.02 -26.06
N LEU A 159 -17.95 -3.53 -24.85
CA LEU A 159 -18.88 -4.63 -24.61
C LEU A 159 -20.33 -4.21 -24.85
N ASP A 160 -21.15 -5.14 -25.33
CA ASP A 160 -22.61 -4.98 -25.39
C ASP A 160 -23.26 -4.97 -23.99
N PHE A 161 -24.56 -4.71 -23.93
CA PHE A 161 -25.28 -4.62 -22.66
C PHE A 161 -25.23 -5.91 -21.82
N GLN A 162 -25.38 -7.08 -22.46
CA GLN A 162 -25.41 -8.36 -21.76
C GLN A 162 -24.01 -8.72 -21.24
N ALA A 163 -22.98 -8.53 -22.05
CA ALA A 163 -21.59 -8.73 -21.67
C ALA A 163 -21.17 -7.79 -20.54
N ARG A 164 -21.59 -6.51 -20.57
CA ARG A 164 -21.35 -5.57 -19.46
C ARG A 164 -22.00 -6.02 -18.17
N LYS A 165 -23.26 -6.49 -18.23
CA LYS A 165 -23.97 -6.99 -17.06
C LYS A 165 -23.25 -8.21 -16.48
N GLN A 166 -22.94 -9.21 -17.30
CA GLN A 166 -22.21 -10.40 -16.86
C GLN A 166 -20.83 -10.08 -16.29
N PHE A 167 -20.12 -9.12 -16.90
CA PHE A 167 -18.84 -8.64 -16.39
C PHE A 167 -18.98 -8.00 -15.00
N LEU A 168 -19.97 -7.10 -14.82
CA LEU A 168 -20.25 -6.48 -13.52
C LEU A 168 -20.64 -7.52 -12.46
N ASP A 169 -21.51 -8.46 -12.82
CA ASP A 169 -21.93 -9.55 -11.92
C ASP A 169 -20.70 -10.37 -11.48
N THR A 170 -19.80 -10.71 -12.41
CA THR A 170 -18.55 -11.44 -12.12
C THR A 170 -17.60 -10.63 -11.23
N VAL A 171 -17.36 -9.36 -11.55
CA VAL A 171 -16.50 -8.48 -10.74
C VAL A 171 -17.07 -8.29 -9.34
N SER A 172 -18.39 -8.16 -9.21
CA SER A 172 -19.04 -8.04 -7.91
C SER A 172 -18.87 -9.33 -7.09
N GLU A 173 -19.05 -10.50 -7.69
CA GLU A 173 -18.83 -11.78 -7.01
C GLU A 173 -17.37 -11.97 -6.58
N ASP A 174 -16.41 -11.69 -7.46
CA ASP A 174 -14.97 -11.76 -7.14
C ASP A 174 -14.60 -10.80 -6.00
N CYS A 175 -15.09 -9.57 -6.08
CA CYS A 175 -14.86 -8.58 -5.04
C CYS A 175 -15.55 -8.97 -3.73
N ARG A 176 -16.73 -9.57 -3.78
CA ARG A 176 -17.42 -10.10 -2.60
C ARG A 176 -16.59 -11.18 -1.91
N LEU A 177 -15.97 -12.09 -2.66
CA LEU A 177 -15.09 -13.12 -2.11
C LEU A 177 -13.76 -12.57 -1.56
N SER A 178 -13.40 -11.36 -1.98
CA SER A 178 -12.17 -10.66 -1.56
C SER A 178 -12.37 -9.74 -0.36
N VAL A 179 -13.62 -9.59 0.12
CA VAL A 179 -13.96 -8.74 1.27
C VAL A 179 -13.70 -9.49 2.58
N GLY A 180 -13.12 -8.77 3.52
CA GLY A 180 -12.73 -9.32 4.81
C GLY A 180 -12.47 -8.25 5.86
N VAL A 181 -11.98 -8.71 7.00
CA VAL A 181 -11.51 -7.87 8.10
C VAL A 181 -9.99 -7.97 8.17
N CYS A 182 -9.33 -6.83 8.05
CA CYS A 182 -7.91 -6.71 8.35
C CYS A 182 -7.65 -6.85 9.85
N MET A 183 -6.65 -7.64 10.17
CA MET A 183 -6.10 -7.81 11.50
C MET A 183 -4.86 -6.91 11.64
N ASP A 184 -4.23 -6.93 12.81
CA ASP A 184 -2.99 -6.18 13.01
C ASP A 184 -1.87 -6.72 12.12
N ALA A 185 -1.08 -5.79 11.58
CA ALA A 185 0.13 -6.13 10.85
C ALA A 185 1.16 -6.75 11.79
N LYS A 186 2.01 -7.62 11.26
CA LYS A 186 3.01 -8.37 12.00
C LYS A 186 4.40 -8.09 11.45
N VAL A 187 5.36 -8.06 12.35
CA VAL A 187 6.78 -8.10 12.01
C VAL A 187 7.21 -9.56 12.08
N GLY A 188 7.84 -10.03 11.01
CA GLY A 188 8.49 -11.32 10.94
C GLY A 188 9.80 -11.33 11.72
N LYS A 189 10.71 -12.22 11.32
CA LYS A 189 12.03 -12.30 11.94
C LYS A 189 12.88 -11.10 11.50
N THR A 190 13.49 -10.41 12.46
CA THR A 190 14.53 -9.42 12.18
C THR A 190 15.86 -10.13 11.93
N GLU A 191 16.51 -9.78 10.83
CA GLU A 191 17.80 -10.34 10.41
C GLU A 191 18.83 -9.22 10.37
N CYS A 192 19.91 -9.36 11.14
CA CYS A 192 21.02 -8.42 11.17
C CYS A 192 22.30 -9.07 10.66
N GLU A 193 22.94 -8.44 9.68
CA GLU A 193 24.17 -8.93 9.06
C GLU A 193 25.27 -7.87 9.14
N ALA A 194 26.49 -8.30 9.49
CA ALA A 194 27.68 -7.46 9.40
C ALA A 194 28.14 -7.37 7.94
N LYS A 195 27.99 -6.19 7.33
CA LYS A 195 28.46 -5.90 5.98
C LYS A 195 29.85 -5.28 6.06
N ALA A 196 30.86 -6.01 5.57
CA ALA A 196 32.19 -5.44 5.39
C ALA A 196 32.12 -4.30 4.36
N MET A 197 32.68 -3.13 4.69
CA MET A 197 32.69 -1.93 3.82
C MET A 197 33.41 -2.12 2.47
N ASN A 198 34.02 -3.29 2.21
CA ASN A 198 34.80 -3.54 1.00
C ASN A 198 33.98 -3.99 -0.22
N SER A 199 32.66 -4.08 -0.13
CA SER A 199 31.83 -4.34 -1.31
C SER A 199 31.31 -3.02 -1.87
N ALA A 200 32.10 -2.42 -2.76
CA ALA A 200 31.67 -1.34 -3.63
C ALA A 200 30.27 -1.66 -4.18
N ALA A 201 29.36 -0.69 -4.01
CA ALA A 201 28.02 -0.74 -4.58
C ALA A 201 28.11 -1.08 -6.06
N THR A 202 27.49 -2.19 -6.48
CA THR A 202 27.03 -2.28 -7.86
C THR A 202 25.81 -1.37 -7.93
N PRO A 203 25.85 -0.25 -8.68
CA PRO A 203 24.67 0.54 -8.89
C PRO A 203 23.73 -0.29 -9.78
N ASP A 204 22.59 -0.68 -9.22
CA ASP A 204 21.43 -1.12 -9.99
C ASP A 204 20.89 0.12 -10.74
N GLY A 205 21.57 0.44 -11.84
CA GLY A 205 21.28 1.54 -12.74
C GLY A 205 20.87 0.97 -14.09
N GLN A 206 19.61 1.23 -14.44
CA GLN A 206 19.03 1.06 -15.77
C GLN A 206 20.00 1.43 -16.90
N ALA A 207 20.08 0.58 -17.93
CA ALA A 207 20.36 1.00 -19.30
C ALA A 207 19.53 0.14 -20.27
N GLU A 208 18.61 0.84 -20.92
CA GLU A 208 17.86 0.49 -22.12
C GLU A 208 18.73 0.07 -23.31
N GLU A 209 18.03 -0.56 -24.28
CA GLU A 209 18.34 -0.64 -25.72
C GLU A 209 19.54 -1.51 -26.14
N THR A 210 19.47 -2.44 -27.10
CA THR A 210 18.89 -2.31 -28.44
C THR A 210 18.92 -3.67 -29.17
N GLY A 211 17.90 -3.89 -30.00
CA GLY A 211 17.89 -4.61 -31.29
C GLY A 211 18.79 -5.82 -31.55
N LYS A 212 18.15 -6.96 -31.85
CA LYS A 212 18.56 -7.76 -33.02
C LYS A 212 17.38 -8.50 -33.66
N GLU A 213 16.79 -7.80 -34.62
CA GLU A 213 16.15 -8.39 -35.79
C GLU A 213 17.08 -9.42 -36.43
N SER A 214 16.58 -10.63 -36.67
CA SER A 214 17.26 -11.61 -37.52
C SER A 214 16.24 -12.45 -38.27
N LYS A 215 15.74 -11.85 -39.37
CA LYS A 215 15.30 -12.57 -40.56
C LYS A 215 16.44 -13.46 -41.07
N LYS A 216 16.29 -14.80 -41.04
CA LYS A 216 16.91 -15.69 -42.04
C LYS A 216 16.27 -17.10 -42.14
N LYS A 217 15.22 -17.19 -42.96
CA LYS A 217 15.04 -18.09 -44.12
C LYS A 217 15.71 -19.49 -44.09
N LYS A 218 14.89 -20.54 -44.04
CA LYS A 218 14.98 -21.88 -44.71
C LYS A 218 13.84 -22.73 -44.11
N LYS A 219 12.99 -23.44 -44.83
CA LYS A 219 13.01 -24.02 -46.17
C LYS A 219 11.56 -24.24 -46.61
#